data_AF-A0A0B8QF72-F1
#
_entry.id   AF-A0A0B8QF72-F1
#
_cell.length_a   1.000
_cell.length_b   1.000
_cell.length_c   1.000
_cell.angle_alpha   90.00
_cell.angle_beta   90.00
_cell.angle_gamma   90.00
#
_symmetry.space_group_name_H-M   'P 1'
#
loop_
_entity.id
_entity.type
_entity.pdbx_description
1 polymer ?
#
loop_
_entity_poly.entity_id
_entity_poly.type
_entity_poly.pdbx_seq_one_letter_code
_entity_poly.pdbx_strand_id
1 'polypeptide(L)' 'MQSELAIAFSQVTEAAALAGYQWLGRGDKNAADDAAVKAMRAQLNRTPIAGKIVIGEGEIDDALCCI' A
#
# COMPACT_ATOMS: atom_id res chain seq x y z
N MET A 1 2.03 19.68 12.14
CA MET A 1 2.91 18.50 12.08
C MET A 1 2.16 17.16 12.11
N GLN A 2 1.20 16.89 13.01
CA GLN A 2 0.44 15.63 12.96
C GLN A 2 -0.64 15.58 11.87
N SER A 3 -1.28 16.73 11.56
CA SER A 3 -2.38 16.80 10.60
C SER A 3 -1.98 16.52 9.15
N GLU A 4 -0.77 16.93 8.74
CA GLU A 4 -0.24 16.71 7.39
C GLU A 4 0.01 15.22 7.14
N LEU A 5 0.51 14.52 8.17
CA LEU A 5 0.77 13.09 8.08
C LEU A 5 -0.53 12.28 8.07
N ALA A 6 -1.54 12.71 8.83
CA ALA A 6 -2.86 12.10 8.80
C ALA A 6 -3.50 12.16 7.39
N ILE A 7 -3.37 13.30 6.70
CA ILE A 7 -3.85 13.44 5.31
C ILE A 7 -3.04 12.53 4.37
N ALA A 8 -1.72 12.48 4.52
CA ALA A 8 -0.87 11.60 3.70
C ALA A 8 -1.27 10.13 3.84
N PHE A 9 -1.54 9.66 5.07
CA PHE A 9 -2.03 8.30 5.28
C PHE A 9 -3.42 8.04 4.70
N SER A 10 -4.34 9.01 4.75
CA SER A 10 -5.64 8.89 4.04
C SER A 10 -5.42 8.66 2.55
N GLN A 11 -4.58 9.46 1.92
CA GLN A 11 -4.26 9.35 0.49
C GLN A 11 -3.59 8.02 0.13
N VAL A 12 -2.76 7.47 1.02
CA VAL A 12 -2.15 6.15 0.86
C VAL A 12 -3.25 5.07 0.83
N THR A 13 -4.19 5.11 1.76
CA THR A 13 -5.30 4.14 1.81
C THR A 13 -6.25 4.26 0.63
N GLU A 14 -6.55 5.48 0.18
CA GLU A 14 -7.37 5.75 -1.00
C GLU A 14 -6.73 5.18 -2.27
N ALA A 15 -5.42 5.40 -2.46
CA ALA A 15 -4.69 4.88 -3.60
C ALA A 15 -4.68 3.34 -3.65
N ALA A 16 -4.48 2.70 -2.49
CA ALA A 16 -4.53 1.24 -2.38
C ALA A 16 -5.93 0.69 -2.69
N ALA A 17 -6.98 1.32 -2.15
CA ALA A 17 -8.36 0.93 -2.40
C ALA A 17 -8.75 1.06 -3.87
N LEU A 18 -8.37 2.16 -4.54
CA LEU A 18 -8.62 2.35 -5.97
C LEU A 18 -7.88 1.33 -6.84
N ALA A 19 -6.65 0.97 -6.48
CA ALA A 19 -5.88 -0.05 -7.19
C ALA A 19 -6.49 -1.44 -7.05
N GLY A 20 -6.90 -1.83 -5.84
CA GLY A 20 -7.59 -3.11 -5.60
C GLY A 20 -8.97 -3.17 -6.27
N TYR A 21 -9.71 -2.04 -6.29
CA TYR A 21 -11.04 -1.97 -6.90
C TYR A 21 -11.04 -2.33 -8.40
N GLN A 22 -9.95 -2.06 -9.14
CA GLN A 22 -9.85 -2.42 -10.56
C GLN A 22 -9.94 -3.93 -10.81
N TRP A 23 -9.68 -4.74 -9.77
CA TRP A 23 -9.70 -6.20 -9.79
C TRP A 23 -10.96 -6.80 -9.18
N LEU A 24 -11.91 -5.97 -8.73
CA LEU A 24 -13.18 -6.42 -8.17
C LEU A 24 -13.94 -7.28 -9.20
N GLY A 25 -14.32 -8.50 -8.78
CA GLY A 25 -15.08 -9.43 -9.61
C GLY A 25 -14.27 -10.16 -10.69
N ARG A 26 -12.94 -9.97 -10.75
CA ARG A 26 -12.07 -10.67 -11.72
C ARG A 26 -11.64 -12.08 -11.27
N GLY A 27 -11.88 -12.43 -10.00
CA GLY A 27 -11.50 -13.74 -9.43
C GLY A 27 -10.00 -13.94 -9.23
N ASP A 28 -9.19 -12.91 -9.45
CA ASP A 28 -7.73 -12.95 -9.30
C ASP A 28 -7.32 -12.18 -8.04
N LYS A 29 -7.26 -12.91 -6.91
CA LYS A 29 -6.91 -12.32 -5.61
C LYS A 29 -5.46 -11.82 -5.58
N ASN A 30 -4.54 -12.58 -6.20
CA ASN A 30 -3.11 -12.30 -6.11
C ASN A 30 -2.80 -11.01 -6.87
N ALA A 31 -3.37 -10.83 -8.07
CA ALA A 31 -3.21 -9.59 -8.82
C ALA A 31 -3.85 -8.38 -8.13
N ALA A 32 -4.97 -8.57 -7.43
CA ALA A 32 -5.64 -7.52 -6.66
C ALA A 32 -4.77 -7.05 -5.48
N ASP A 33 -4.24 -8.00 -4.69
CA ASP A 33 -3.35 -7.71 -3.56
C ASP A 33 -2.05 -7.06 -4.06
N ASP A 34 -1.43 -7.59 -5.11
CA ASP A 34 -0.23 -7.03 -5.72
C ASP A 34 -0.43 -5.56 -6.18
N ALA A 35 -1.58 -5.27 -6.78
CA ALA A 35 -1.91 -3.92 -7.25
C ALA A 35 -2.07 -2.96 -6.07
N ALA A 36 -2.77 -3.38 -5.01
CA ALA A 36 -2.97 -2.58 -3.81
C ALA A 36 -1.65 -2.29 -3.08
N VAL A 37 -0.80 -3.30 -2.89
CA VAL A 37 0.51 -3.18 -2.21
C VAL A 37 1.43 -2.23 -2.98
N LYS A 38 1.52 -2.37 -4.32
CA LYS A 38 2.33 -1.49 -5.16
C LYS A 38 1.88 -0.03 -5.08
N ALA A 39 0.57 0.22 -5.09
CA ALA A 39 0.02 1.56 -4.95
C ALA A 39 0.32 2.16 -3.56
N MET A 40 0.18 1.36 -2.50
CA MET A 40 0.45 1.79 -1.12
C MET A 40 1.93 2.16 -0.93
N ARG A 41 2.84 1.29 -1.39
CA ARG A 41 4.30 1.51 -1.34
C ARG A 41 4.72 2.76 -2.11
N ALA A 42 4.13 2.98 -3.29
CA ALA A 42 4.44 4.16 -4.11
C ALA A 42 4.08 5.47 -3.41
N GLN A 43 2.97 5.52 -2.66
CA GLN A 43 2.59 6.72 -1.92
C GLN A 43 3.35 6.90 -0.61
N LEU A 44 3.67 5.82 0.09
CA LEU A 44 4.47 5.92 1.31
C LEU A 44 5.90 6.40 1.02
N ASN A 45 6.50 5.96 -0.09
CA ASN A 45 7.81 6.48 -0.54
C ASN A 45 7.80 7.97 -0.93
N ARG A 46 6.65 8.54 -1.23
CA ARG A 46 6.51 9.98 -1.54
C ARG A 46 6.27 10.83 -0.30
N THR A 47 5.89 10.21 0.80
CA THR A 47 5.63 10.90 2.06
C THR A 47 6.97 11.14 2.77
N PRO A 48 7.25 12.34 3.32
CA PRO A 48 8.51 12.64 3.99
C PRO A 48 8.57 12.00 5.38
N ILE A 49 8.64 10.66 5.43
CA ILE A 49 8.76 9.86 6.65
C ILE A 49 9.96 8.94 6.60
N ALA A 50 10.58 8.74 7.75
CA ALA A 50 11.53 7.65 8.00
C ALA A 50 10.80 6.54 8.77
N GLY A 51 9.90 5.82 8.09
CA GLY A 51 9.13 4.72 8.65
C GLY A 51 9.80 3.37 8.44
N LYS A 52 9.73 2.49 9.43
CA LYS A 52 10.08 1.07 9.28
C LYS A 52 8.80 0.24 9.34
N ILE A 53 8.65 -0.66 8.38
CA ILE A 53 7.48 -1.54 8.34
C ILE A 53 7.76 -2.75 9.20
N VAL A 54 6.89 -2.92 10.19
CA VAL A 54 6.99 -3.96 11.23
C VAL A 54 5.89 -5.01 11.10
N ILE A 55 4.85 -4.72 10.30
CA ILE A 55 3.74 -5.62 9.95
C ILE A 55 3.46 -5.42 8.46
N GLY A 56 3.42 -6.51 7.68
CA GLY A 56 3.20 -6.49 6.23
C GLY A 56 2.77 -7.84 5.69
N GLU A 57 2.62 -7.93 4.36
CA GLU A 57 2.05 -9.09 3.64
C GLU A 57 2.91 -10.38 3.67
N GLY A 58 4.19 -10.31 4.05
CA GLY A 58 5.04 -11.51 4.12
C GLY A 58 6.48 -11.23 4.52
N GLU A 59 7.31 -12.27 4.60
CA GLU A 59 8.77 -12.12 4.78
C GLU A 59 9.44 -11.62 3.50
N ILE A 60 10.68 -11.12 3.63
CA ILE A 60 11.47 -10.46 2.57
C ILE A 60 11.65 -11.33 1.30
N ASP A 61 11.49 -12.65 1.40
CA ASP A 61 11.89 -13.58 0.35
C ASP A 61 10.76 -14.07 -0.57
N ASP A 62 9.48 -14.02 -0.18
CA ASP A 62 8.37 -14.62 -0.97
C ASP A 62 7.22 -13.65 -1.33
N ALA A 63 7.15 -12.49 -0.69
CA ALA A 63 6.21 -11.44 -1.04
C ALA A 63 6.98 -10.17 -1.37
N LEU A 64 6.37 -9.23 -2.08
CA LEU A 64 6.80 -7.83 -2.10
C LEU A 64 6.66 -7.24 -0.67
N CYS A 65 7.46 -7.76 0.27
CA CYS A 65 7.63 -7.22 1.59
C CYS A 65 8.44 -5.95 1.43
N CYS A 66 7.69 -4.88 1.43
CA CYS A 66 7.90 -3.67 2.20
C CYS A 66 7.04 -2.70 1.44
N ILE A 67 5.83 -2.46 1.92
CA ILE A 67 5.40 -1.08 1.84
C ILE A 67 6.46 -0.23 2.56
#